data_AF-A0A2E1IE39-F1
#
_entry.id   AF-A0A2E1IE39-F1
#
_cell.length_a   1.000
_cell.length_b   1.000
_cell.length_c   1.000
_cell.angle_alpha   90.00
_cell.angle_beta   90.00
_cell.angle_gamma   90.00
#
_symmetry.space_group_name_H-M   'P 1'
#
loop_
_entity.id
_entity.type
_entity.pdbx_description
1 polymer ?
#
loop_
_entity_poly.entity_id
_entity_poly.type
_entity_poly.pdbx_seq_one_letter_code
_entity_poly.pdbx_strand_id
1 'polypeptide(L)'
;MSSLQPCRMCGNELSPQASFCPQCGHPRIEPESRQQKPQPGGVADMSGANMRQIVAVIEQNMEMLRETAIHGSGDMKALAIALLKAREEAPPKGGEFLSDFSTPLPPEDAPPEEAD
;
A
#
# COMPACT_ATOMS: atom_id res chain seq x y z
N MET A 1 -28.51 -6.54 46.32
CA MET A 1 -28.33 -5.33 45.47
C MET A 1 -27.28 -5.68 44.44
N SER A 2 -27.62 -5.64 43.14
CA SER A 2 -26.68 -5.93 42.06
C SER A 2 -25.61 -4.84 42.02
N SER A 3 -24.35 -5.19 42.24
CA SER A 3 -23.23 -4.24 42.22
C SER A 3 -22.96 -3.79 40.78
N LEU A 4 -23.34 -2.57 40.43
CA LEU A 4 -22.94 -1.91 39.19
C LEU A 4 -21.44 -1.59 39.27
N GLN A 5 -20.74 -1.70 38.15
CA GLN A 5 -19.32 -1.36 38.06
C GLN A 5 -19.12 -0.26 37.03
N PRO A 6 -18.26 0.75 37.29
CA PRO A 6 -18.04 1.83 36.34
C PRO A 6 -17.28 1.36 35.10
N CYS A 7 -17.54 1.99 33.95
CA CYS A 7 -16.77 1.82 32.74
C CYS A 7 -15.37 2.44 32.92
N ARG A 8 -14.31 1.72 32.55
CA ARG A 8 -12.92 2.22 32.64
C ARG A 8 -12.60 3.35 31.67
N MET A 9 -13.41 3.54 30.63
CA MET A 9 -13.20 4.59 29.62
C MET A 9 -14.01 5.85 29.87
N CYS A 10 -15.29 5.72 30.24
CA CYS A 10 -16.19 6.88 30.34
C CYS A 10 -16.90 7.02 31.70
N GLY A 11 -16.66 6.10 32.64
CA GLY A 11 -17.25 6.16 33.98
C GLY A 11 -18.72 5.71 34.09
N ASN A 12 -19.39 5.36 32.99
CA ASN A 12 -20.79 4.92 33.01
C ASN A 12 -21.00 3.71 33.94
N GLU A 13 -22.13 3.65 34.65
CA GLU A 13 -22.49 2.49 35.45
C GLU A 13 -22.96 1.35 34.57
N LEU A 14 -22.31 0.20 34.67
CA LEU A 14 -22.60 -0.99 33.87
C LEU A 14 -23.04 -2.15 34.75
N SER A 15 -24.03 -2.89 34.25
CA SER A 15 -24.36 -4.21 34.78
C SER A 15 -23.12 -5.11 34.77
N PRO A 16 -22.94 -5.96 35.80
CA PRO A 16 -21.86 -6.95 35.80
C PRO A 16 -21.92 -7.91 34.60
N GLN A 17 -23.09 -8.08 33.98
CA GLN A 17 -23.30 -8.96 32.82
C GLN A 17 -23.17 -8.24 31.46
N ALA A 18 -22.88 -6.93 31.43
CA ALA A 18 -22.79 -6.17 30.18
C ALA A 18 -21.46 -6.45 29.46
N SER A 19 -21.51 -6.98 28.24
CA SER A 19 -20.30 -7.25 27.42
C SER A 19 -19.65 -5.98 26.88
N PHE A 20 -20.43 -4.91 26.66
CA PHE A 20 -19.95 -3.62 26.14
C PHE A 20 -20.57 -2.46 26.91
N CYS A 21 -19.88 -1.31 26.95
CA CYS A 21 -20.44 -0.08 27.46
C CYS A 21 -21.45 0.52 26.46
N PRO A 22 -22.73 0.74 26.83
CA PRO A 22 -23.72 1.33 25.91
C PRO A 22 -23.45 2.81 25.63
N GLN A 23 -22.66 3.49 26.48
CA GLN A 23 -22.34 4.91 26.29
C GLN A 23 -21.16 5.13 25.33
N CYS A 24 -20.11 4.31 25.42
CA CYS A 24 -18.87 4.53 24.66
C CYS A 24 -18.45 3.35 23.76
N GLY A 25 -19.19 2.24 23.75
CA GLY A 25 -18.90 1.05 22.96
C GLY A 25 -17.69 0.23 23.44
N HIS A 26 -16.99 0.67 24.49
CA HIS A 26 -15.79 -0.03 24.95
C HIS A 26 -16.14 -1.41 25.51
N PRO A 27 -15.45 -2.49 25.06
CA PRO A 27 -15.69 -3.84 25.55
C PRO A 27 -15.33 -3.94 27.04
N ARG A 28 -16.09 -4.75 27.78
CA ARG A 28 -15.66 -5.22 29.08
C ARG A 28 -14.69 -6.35 28.86
N ILE A 29 -13.42 -6.11 29.19
CA ILE A 29 -12.45 -7.18 29.36
C ILE A 29 -12.83 -7.87 30.67
N GLU A 30 -13.60 -8.95 30.59
CA GLU A 30 -13.70 -9.86 31.72
C GLU A 30 -12.28 -10.40 32.01
N PRO A 31 -11.86 -10.49 33.29
CA PRO A 31 -10.70 -11.29 33.63
C PRO A 31 -11.10 -12.77 33.53
N GLU A 32 -11.48 -13.23 32.34
CA GLU A 32 -11.46 -14.64 32.02
C GLU A 32 -10.01 -15.06 32.18
N SER A 33 -9.81 -15.84 33.24
CA SER A 33 -8.66 -16.65 33.62
C SER A 33 -7.33 -16.39 32.91
N ARG A 34 -6.28 -16.34 33.71
CA ARG A 34 -4.88 -16.57 33.31
C ARG A 34 -4.70 -17.96 32.65
N GLN A 35 -5.31 -18.18 31.50
CA GLN A 35 -5.10 -19.30 30.60
C GLN A 35 -4.54 -18.81 29.25
N GLN A 36 -3.78 -17.72 29.28
CA GLN A 36 -2.52 -17.82 28.56
C GLN A 36 -1.68 -18.80 29.38
N LYS A 37 -1.72 -20.08 29.02
CA LYS A 37 -0.64 -20.99 29.39
C LYS A 37 0.63 -20.30 28.91
N PRO A 38 1.54 -19.82 29.77
CA PRO A 38 2.84 -19.42 29.30
C PRO A 38 3.43 -20.68 28.67
N GLN A 39 3.63 -20.62 27.35
CA GLN A 39 4.33 -21.68 26.63
C GLN A 39 5.69 -21.88 27.32
N PRO A 40 6.15 -23.13 27.46
CA PRO A 40 7.26 -23.43 28.35
C PRO A 40 8.51 -22.71 27.87
N GLY A 41 9.16 -22.00 28.80
CA GLY A 41 10.59 -21.67 28.77
C GLY A 41 11.09 -20.98 27.51
N GLY A 42 11.25 -19.66 27.57
CA GLY A 42 11.87 -18.86 26.53
C GLY A 42 13.26 -19.36 26.14
N VAL A 43 13.32 -20.16 25.08
CA VAL A 43 14.45 -20.22 24.17
C VAL A 43 13.90 -19.79 22.82
N ALA A 44 14.37 -18.66 22.30
CA ALA A 44 14.09 -18.29 20.92
C ALA A 44 14.75 -19.35 20.03
N ASP A 45 13.98 -20.03 19.19
CA ASP A 45 14.52 -20.99 18.25
C ASP A 45 15.41 -20.28 17.22
N MET A 46 16.73 -20.36 17.40
CA MET A 46 17.73 -19.82 16.49
C MET A 46 17.88 -20.68 15.22
N SER A 47 17.12 -21.76 15.08
CA SER A 47 17.14 -22.62 13.88
C SER A 47 16.60 -21.90 12.65
N GLY A 48 16.02 -20.71 12.79
CA GLY A 48 15.42 -19.95 11.70
C GLY A 48 14.18 -20.62 11.12
N ALA A 49 13.59 -21.60 11.82
CA ALA A 49 12.41 -22.33 11.39
C ALA A 49 11.22 -21.38 11.16
N ASN A 50 11.06 -20.41 12.05
CA ASN A 50 10.05 -19.37 11.91
C ASN A 50 10.27 -18.50 10.65
N MET A 51 11.52 -18.13 10.34
CA MET A 51 11.85 -17.38 9.12
C MET A 51 11.60 -18.20 7.85
N ARG A 52 11.97 -19.49 7.84
CA ARG A 52 11.69 -20.37 6.69
C ARG A 52 10.19 -20.55 6.46
N GLN A 53 9.42 -20.67 7.54
CA GLN A 53 7.97 -20.75 7.45
C GLN A 53 7.36 -19.46 6.89
N ILE A 54 7.87 -18.29 7.30
CA ILE A 54 7.44 -16.99 6.75
C ILE A 54 7.76 -16.89 5.26
N VAL A 55 8.97 -17.27 4.82
CA VAL A 55 9.35 -17.26 3.40
C VAL A 55 8.46 -18.19 2.58
N ALA A 56 8.18 -19.40 3.06
CA ALA A 56 7.30 -20.34 2.38
C ALA A 56 5.88 -19.79 2.19
N VAL A 57 5.34 -19.09 3.20
CA VAL A 57 4.02 -18.44 3.09
C VAL A 57 4.04 -17.29 2.08
N ILE A 58 5.11 -16.49 2.06
CA ILE A 58 5.26 -15.40 1.09
C ILE A 58 5.32 -15.95 -0.34
N GLU A 59 6.10 -17.01 -0.57
CA GLU A 59 6.21 -17.66 -1.89
C GLU A 59 4.85 -18.20 -2.36
N GLN A 60 4.13 -18.92 -1.49
CA GLN A 60 2.81 -19.45 -1.79
C GLN A 60 1.79 -18.33 -2.09
N ASN A 61 1.80 -17.25 -1.31
CA ASN A 61 0.91 -16.12 -1.54
C ASN A 61 1.22 -15.40 -2.87
N MET A 62 2.50 -15.28 -3.22
CA MET A 62 2.91 -14.69 -4.50
C MET A 62 2.53 -15.56 -5.68
N GLU A 63 2.58 -16.88 -5.54
CA GLU A 63 2.11 -17.82 -6.56
C GLU A 63 0.59 -17.74 -6.76
N MET A 64 -0.17 -17.75 -5.67
CA MET A 64 -1.62 -17.54 -5.73
C MET A 64 -1.98 -16.20 -6.37
N LEU A 65 -1.25 -15.13 -6.06
CA LEU A 65 -1.42 -13.83 -6.72
C LEU A 65 -1.08 -13.88 -8.22
N ARG A 66 -0.09 -14.66 -8.65
CA ARG A 66 0.21 -14.84 -10.09
C ARG A 66 -0.90 -15.57 -10.83
N GLU A 67 -1.53 -16.56 -10.20
CA GLU A 67 -2.59 -17.37 -10.81
C GLU A 67 -3.95 -16.65 -10.82
N THR A 68 -4.25 -15.90 -9.76
CA THR A 68 -5.55 -15.23 -9.56
C THR A 68 -5.59 -13.82 -10.15
N ALA A 69 -4.45 -13.18 -10.37
CA ALA A 69 -4.40 -11.91 -11.07
C ALA A 69 -4.72 -12.13 -12.55
N ILE A 70 -5.87 -11.61 -12.98
CA ILE A 70 -6.26 -11.46 -14.39
C ILE A 70 -5.13 -10.74 -15.13
N HIS A 71 -4.34 -11.50 -15.90
CA HIS A 71 -3.25 -11.10 -16.81
C HIS A 71 -2.63 -9.71 -16.59
N GLY A 72 -1.75 -9.60 -15.59
CA GLY A 72 -0.86 -8.44 -15.45
C GLY A 72 0.61 -8.78 -15.25
N SER A 73 0.99 -10.06 -15.34
CA SER A 73 2.20 -10.58 -14.66
C SER A 73 3.31 -11.13 -15.56
N GLY A 74 3.25 -10.97 -16.89
CA GLY A 74 4.31 -11.42 -17.80
C GLY A 74 4.41 -10.61 -19.09
N ASP A 75 3.29 -10.39 -19.75
CA ASP A 75 3.27 -9.77 -21.09
C ASP A 75 3.68 -8.31 -21.07
N MET A 76 3.29 -7.51 -20.06
CA MET A 76 3.74 -6.12 -19.95
C MET A 76 5.25 -6.01 -19.70
N LYS A 77 5.84 -6.94 -18.94
CA LYS A 77 7.29 -6.96 -18.70
C LYS A 77 8.04 -7.39 -19.97
N ALA A 78 7.54 -8.42 -20.67
CA ALA A 78 8.09 -8.86 -21.94
C ALA A 78 7.96 -7.80 -23.03
N LEU A 79 6.81 -7.13 -23.12
CA LEU A 79 6.55 -6.00 -24.03
C LEU A 79 7.47 -4.82 -23.70
N ALA A 80 7.61 -4.44 -22.43
CA ALA A 80 8.51 -3.36 -22.02
C ALA A 80 9.97 -3.67 -22.38
N ILE A 81 10.42 -4.92 -22.18
CA ILE A 81 11.76 -5.35 -22.59
C ILE A 81 11.90 -5.32 -24.12
N ALA A 82 10.90 -5.77 -24.87
CA ALA A 82 10.90 -5.73 -26.32
C ALA A 82 10.93 -4.30 -26.87
N LEU A 83 10.18 -3.38 -26.27
CA LEU A 83 10.17 -1.96 -26.63
C LEU A 83 11.50 -1.27 -26.33
N LEU A 84 12.14 -1.58 -25.20
CA LEU A 84 13.45 -1.05 -24.86
C LEU A 84 14.53 -1.53 -25.83
N LYS A 85 14.53 -2.83 -26.18
CA LYS A 85 15.45 -3.38 -27.19
C LYS A 85 15.22 -2.79 -28.58
N ALA A 86 13.97 -2.62 -29.00
CA ALA A 86 13.64 -2.00 -30.28
C ALA A 86 14.06 -0.52 -30.36
N ARG A 87 14.12 0.18 -29.22
CA ARG A 87 14.63 1.55 -29.13
C ARG A 87 16.16 1.62 -29.28
N GLU A 88 16.88 0.60 -28.84
CA GLU A 88 18.34 0.51 -28.94
C GLU A 88 18.81 0.09 -30.36
N GLU A 89 17.95 -0.54 -31.17
CA GLU A 89 18.27 -0.98 -32.54
C GLU A 89 17.94 0.05 -33.64
N ALA A 90 17.36 1.21 -33.32
CA ALA A 90 17.16 2.25 -34.32
C ALA A 90 18.50 2.99 -34.57
N PRO A 91 19.17 2.81 -35.73
CA PRO A 91 20.32 3.64 -36.05
C PRO A 91 19.85 5.10 -36.16
N PRO A 92 20.65 6.09 -35.73
CA PRO A 92 20.37 7.47 -36.07
C PRO A 92 20.38 7.56 -37.60
N LYS A 93 19.19 7.67 -38.21
CA LYS A 93 19.09 8.05 -39.62
C LYS A 93 19.53 9.50 -39.70
N GLY A 94 20.83 9.68 -39.90
CA GLY A 94 21.34 10.84 -40.61
C GLY A 94 20.62 10.90 -41.95
N GLY A 95 19.93 12.00 -42.19
CA GLY A 95 19.10 12.23 -43.37
C GLY A 95 18.56 13.64 -43.26
N GLU A 96 19.10 14.49 -44.11
CA GLU A 96 19.00 15.94 -44.14
C GLU A 96 17.56 16.45 -44.35
N PHE A 97 17.45 17.78 -44.28
CA PHE A 97 16.31 18.61 -44.66
C PHE A 97 15.27 18.85 -43.56
N LEU A 98 15.49 19.93 -42.80
CA LEU A 98 14.45 20.92 -42.46
C LEU A 98 15.17 22.17 -41.96
N SER A 99 15.90 22.83 -42.87
CA SER A 99 16.29 24.23 -42.72
C SER A 99 15.15 25.10 -43.25
N ASP A 100 13.97 25.01 -42.62
CA ASP A 100 12.86 25.95 -42.88
C ASP A 100 12.78 26.96 -41.72
N PHE A 101 13.90 27.61 -41.42
CA PHE A 101 13.90 28.86 -40.67
C PHE A 101 13.70 30.02 -41.65
N SER A 102 12.50 30.10 -42.21
CA SER A 102 11.97 31.30 -42.84
C SER A 102 10.48 31.42 -42.50
N THR A 103 10.21 31.52 -41.20
CA THR A 103 9.00 32.19 -40.74
C THR A 103 9.42 33.59 -40.33
N PRO A 104 9.01 34.66 -41.04
CA PRO A 104 9.23 36.02 -40.55
C PRO A 104 8.49 36.16 -39.20
N LEU A 105 9.21 36.55 -38.15
CA LEU A 105 8.59 36.98 -36.89
C LEU A 105 7.68 38.20 -37.19
N PRO A 106 6.46 38.28 -36.64
CA PRO A 106 5.68 39.51 -36.70
C PRO A 106 6.39 40.63 -35.91
N PRO A 107 6.25 41.91 -36.32
CA PRO A 107 6.92 43.01 -35.64
C PRO A 107 6.37 43.21 -34.22
N GLU A 108 7.24 43.06 -33.23
CA GLU A 108 6.99 43.42 -31.82
C GLU A 108 7.15 44.93 -31.64
N ASP A 109 6.21 45.75 -32.12
CA ASP A 109 6.12 47.16 -31.71
C ASP A 109 4.71 47.70 -32.00
N ALA A 110 3.79 47.44 -31.08
CA ALA A 110 2.56 48.24 -30.95
C ALA A 110 2.50 48.73 -29.50
N PRO A 111 2.66 50.04 -29.23
CA PRO A 111 2.47 50.56 -27.88
C PRO A 111 0.98 50.48 -27.50
N PRO A 112 0.65 50.31 -26.20
CA PRO A 112 -0.72 50.34 -25.74
C PRO A 112 -1.31 51.74 -25.94
N GLU A 113 -2.43 51.85 -26.65
CA GLU A 113 -3.31 53.02 -26.54
C GLU A 113 -3.89 53.02 -25.12
N GLU A 114 -3.28 53.81 -24.24
CA GLU A 114 -3.86 54.28 -22.99
C GLU A 114 -4.54 55.64 -23.26
N ALA A 115 -5.68 55.82 -22.60
CA ALA A 115 -6.70 56.82 -22.82
C ALA A 115 -6.32 58.25 -22.40
N ASP A 116 -6.88 59.25 -23.10
CA ASP A 116 -7.71 60.35 -22.54
C ASP A 116 -8.54 61.01 -23.67
#